data_AF-A0A0G2J478-F1
#
_entry.id   AF-A0A0G2J478-F1
#
_cell.length_a   1.000
_cell.length_b   1.000
_cell.length_c   1.000
_cell.angle_alpha   90.00
_cell.angle_beta   90.00
_cell.angle_gamma   90.00
#
_symmetry.space_group_name_H-M   'P 1'
#
loop_
_entity.id
_entity.type
_entity.pdbx_description
1 polymer ?
#
loop_
_entity_poly.entity_id
_entity_poly.type
_entity_poly.pdbx_seq_one_letter_code
_entity_poly.pdbx_strand_id
1 'polypeptide(L)'
;CTLYSHVSAEQEERVSFSLNDFYHIDSWTVGDHNNAHAADLAWLNNQVATISTSEPGRNIVVFMHHSPIIAVDPVHSGSVISSGFASDLSGEECLKNANVCMWAFRHTHFNFDFMMHEGGGGGGGDGHGMRIVSNQRGYYF
;
A
#
# COMPACT_ATOMS: atom_id res chain seq x y z
N CYS A 1 -9.41 -8.11 3.90
CA CYS A 1 -8.09 -7.47 4.00
C CYS A 1 -8.30 -5.98 3.75
N THR A 2 -8.04 -5.16 4.77
CA THR A 2 -8.00 -3.68 4.65
C THR A 2 -6.61 -3.23 4.21
N LEU A 3 -5.60 -4.07 4.51
CA LEU A 3 -4.19 -3.81 4.38
C LEU A 3 -3.86 -2.48 5.06
N TYR A 4 -3.99 -2.44 6.39
CA TYR A 4 -3.53 -1.31 7.21
C TYR A 4 -2.08 -0.96 6.89
N SER A 5 -1.61 0.25 7.22
CA SER A 5 -0.19 0.54 7.14
C SER A 5 0.59 -0.13 8.28
N HIS A 6 1.88 -0.34 8.08
CA HIS A 6 2.84 -0.66 9.13
C HIS A 6 3.34 0.62 9.80
N VAL A 7 3.00 0.80 11.07
CA VAL A 7 3.47 1.89 11.92
C VAL A 7 4.89 1.58 12.40
N SER A 8 5.84 2.48 12.13
CA SER A 8 7.23 2.29 12.55
C SER A 8 7.40 2.56 14.05
N ALA A 9 8.37 1.90 14.68
CA ALA A 9 8.65 2.09 16.11
C ALA A 9 8.99 3.55 16.45
N GLU A 10 9.65 4.25 15.52
CA GLU A 10 10.03 5.66 15.69
C GLU A 10 8.83 6.61 15.70
N GLN A 11 7.73 6.23 15.05
CA GLN A 11 6.54 7.05 14.90
C GLN A 11 5.35 6.55 15.74
N GLU A 12 5.48 5.41 16.41
CA GLU A 12 4.42 4.73 17.17
C GLU A 12 3.64 5.67 18.09
N GLU A 13 4.34 6.42 18.96
CA GLU A 13 3.70 7.34 19.89
C GLU A 13 2.88 8.40 19.13
N ARG A 14 3.49 9.08 18.15
CA ARG A 14 2.86 10.16 17.39
C ARG A 14 1.67 9.67 16.59
N VAL A 15 1.80 8.50 15.97
CA VAL A 15 0.73 7.87 15.18
C VAL A 15 -0.42 7.44 16.09
N SER A 16 -0.14 6.82 17.23
CA SER A 16 -1.16 6.39 18.20
C SER A 16 -2.04 7.54 18.67
N PHE A 17 -1.46 8.73 18.86
CA PHE A 17 -2.22 9.91 19.27
C PHE A 17 -2.93 10.64 18.14
N SER A 18 -2.57 10.39 16.88
CA SER A 18 -3.04 11.18 15.73
C SER A 18 -4.12 10.50 14.90
N LEU A 19 -4.14 9.16 14.85
CA LEU A 19 -5.07 8.41 14.00
C LEU A 19 -6.36 8.06 14.76
N ASN A 20 -7.49 8.30 14.10
CA ASN A 20 -8.83 8.02 14.65
C ASN A 20 -9.07 6.54 14.95
N ASP A 21 -8.38 5.64 14.24
CA ASP A 21 -8.52 4.18 14.44
C ASP A 21 -8.27 3.79 15.90
N PHE A 22 -7.28 4.39 16.54
CA PHE A 22 -6.91 4.11 17.94
C PHE A 22 -7.86 4.72 18.99
N TYR A 23 -8.81 5.55 18.56
CA TYR A 23 -9.83 6.15 19.42
C TYR A 23 -11.24 5.59 19.20
N HIS A 24 -11.50 5.03 18.01
CA HIS A 24 -12.84 4.62 17.60
C HIS A 24 -12.98 3.12 17.40
N ILE A 25 -11.89 2.39 17.20
CA ILE A 25 -11.91 0.93 17.19
C ILE A 25 -11.64 0.45 18.61
N ASP A 26 -12.58 -0.32 19.15
CA ASP A 26 -12.52 -0.76 20.53
C ASP A 26 -11.30 -1.65 20.79
N SER A 27 -10.53 -1.30 21.83
CA SER A 27 -9.31 -1.99 22.24
C SER A 27 -8.27 -2.19 21.12
N TRP A 28 -8.21 -1.27 20.15
CA TRP A 28 -7.27 -1.34 19.03
C TRP A 28 -5.93 -0.69 19.36
N THR A 29 -4.87 -1.49 19.47
CA THR A 29 -3.51 -0.98 19.73
C THR A 29 -2.69 -0.85 18.44
N VAL A 30 -1.57 -0.12 18.49
CA VAL A 30 -0.60 -0.11 17.38
C VAL A 30 -0.06 -1.51 17.09
N GLY A 31 0.10 -2.34 18.12
CA GLY A 31 0.47 -3.75 17.97
C GLY A 31 -0.57 -4.53 17.17
N ASP A 32 -1.86 -4.35 17.48
CA ASP A 32 -2.95 -5.01 16.74
C ASP A 32 -3.01 -4.53 15.28
N HIS A 33 -2.80 -3.23 15.05
CA HIS A 33 -2.73 -2.62 13.72
C HIS A 33 -1.60 -3.24 12.87
N ASN A 34 -0.39 -3.33 13.44
CA ASN A 34 0.75 -3.94 12.77
C ASN A 34 0.60 -5.45 12.56
N ASN A 35 -0.02 -6.15 13.51
CA ASN A 35 -0.35 -7.58 13.36
C ASN A 35 -1.37 -7.81 12.25
N ALA A 36 -2.39 -6.96 12.17
CA ALA A 36 -3.38 -7.00 11.10
C ALA A 36 -2.76 -6.69 9.73
N HIS A 37 -1.88 -5.70 9.66
CA HIS A 37 -1.07 -5.43 8.46
C HIS A 37 -0.27 -6.67 8.03
N ALA A 38 0.48 -7.28 8.94
CA ALA A 38 1.30 -8.45 8.63
C ALA A 38 0.47 -9.64 8.16
N ALA A 39 -0.68 -9.89 8.79
CA ALA A 39 -1.60 -10.97 8.40
C ALA A 39 -2.22 -10.71 7.02
N ASP A 40 -2.67 -9.50 6.75
CA ASP A 40 -3.24 -9.08 5.46
C ASP A 40 -2.21 -9.16 4.34
N LEU A 41 -0.96 -8.73 4.60
CA LEU A 41 0.15 -8.77 3.66
C LEU A 41 0.56 -10.21 3.33
N ALA A 42 0.71 -11.07 4.35
CA ALA A 42 1.03 -12.48 4.16
C ALA A 42 -0.05 -13.19 3.34
N TRP A 43 -1.32 -12.92 3.63
CA TRP A 43 -2.45 -13.44 2.85
C TRP A 43 -2.40 -12.97 1.40
N LEU A 44 -2.20 -11.67 1.16
CA LEU A 44 -2.17 -11.11 -0.19
C LEU A 44 -1.02 -11.69 -1.02
N ASN A 45 0.18 -11.75 -0.45
CA ASN A 45 1.34 -12.38 -1.09
C ASN A 45 1.07 -13.84 -1.44
N ASN A 46 0.45 -14.60 -0.54
CA ASN A 46 0.11 -15.99 -0.80
C ASN A 46 -0.91 -16.14 -1.94
N GLN A 47 -1.94 -15.28 -1.98
CA GLN A 47 -2.93 -15.28 -3.06
C GLN A 47 -2.29 -14.97 -4.41
N VAL A 48 -1.43 -13.95 -4.47
CA VAL A 48 -0.72 -13.57 -5.70
C VAL A 48 0.18 -14.71 -6.16
N ALA A 49 1.04 -15.25 -5.28
CA ALA A 49 1.93 -16.35 -5.62
C ALA A 49 1.16 -17.59 -6.11
N THR A 50 0.05 -17.92 -5.45
CA THR A 50 -0.79 -19.06 -5.81
C THR A 50 -1.39 -18.88 -7.21
N ILE A 51 -2.04 -17.74 -7.47
CA ILE A 51 -2.66 -17.44 -8.77
C ILE A 51 -1.61 -17.43 -9.87
N SER A 52 -0.47 -16.77 -9.67
CA SER A 52 0.59 -16.70 -10.67
C SER A 52 1.21 -18.07 -10.98
N THR A 53 1.25 -18.97 -9.99
CA THR A 53 1.75 -20.35 -10.18
C THR A 53 0.72 -21.24 -10.87
N SER A 54 -0.55 -21.19 -10.45
CA SER A 54 -1.61 -22.06 -10.98
C SER A 54 -2.14 -21.59 -12.33
N GLU A 55 -2.10 -20.28 -12.59
CA GLU A 55 -2.65 -19.62 -13.76
C GLU A 55 -1.67 -18.57 -14.32
N PRO A 56 -0.51 -18.98 -14.88
CA PRO A 56 0.57 -18.06 -15.23
C PRO A 56 0.20 -16.99 -16.27
N GLY A 57 -0.86 -17.19 -17.06
CA GLY A 57 -1.39 -16.18 -17.99
C GLY A 57 -2.44 -15.23 -17.42
N ARG A 58 -2.79 -15.35 -16.13
CA ARG A 58 -3.83 -14.55 -15.49
C ARG A 58 -3.29 -13.20 -15.08
N ASN A 59 -3.98 -12.13 -15.49
CA ASN A 59 -3.75 -10.79 -14.95
C ASN A 59 -4.44 -10.62 -13.60
N ILE A 60 -3.72 -10.05 -12.63
CA ILE A 60 -4.18 -9.77 -11.28
C ILE A 60 -4.33 -8.26 -11.13
N VAL A 61 -5.48 -7.83 -10.59
CA VAL A 61 -5.75 -6.44 -10.24
C VAL A 61 -6.04 -6.37 -8.75
N VAL A 62 -5.32 -5.50 -8.04
CA VAL A 62 -5.43 -5.34 -6.59
C VAL A 62 -6.19 -4.06 -6.26
N PHE A 63 -7.18 -4.17 -5.38
CA PHE A 63 -7.93 -3.03 -4.84
C PHE A 63 -7.77 -3.04 -3.31
N MET A 64 -7.15 -2.00 -2.76
CA MET A 64 -6.93 -1.86 -1.32
C MET A 64 -7.26 -0.45 -0.83
N HIS A 65 -7.48 -0.29 0.48
CA HIS A 65 -7.69 1.05 1.04
C HIS A 65 -6.39 1.86 1.05
N HIS A 66 -5.31 1.27 1.59
CA HIS A 66 -4.02 1.94 1.73
C HIS A 66 -3.13 1.76 0.50
N SER A 67 -2.17 2.67 0.37
CA SER A 67 -1.18 2.70 -0.71
C SER A 67 -0.15 1.58 -0.57
N PRO A 68 0.22 0.88 -1.65
CA PRO A 68 1.31 -0.11 -1.63
C PRO A 68 2.71 0.51 -1.67
N ILE A 69 2.77 1.82 -1.89
CA ILE A 69 3.99 2.62 -1.98
C ILE A 69 3.86 3.85 -1.11
N ILE A 70 4.97 4.52 -0.81
CA ILE A 70 4.94 5.83 -0.15
C ILE A 70 4.46 6.89 -1.14
N ALA A 71 3.15 7.02 -1.30
CA ALA A 71 2.51 8.00 -2.18
C ALA A 71 1.74 9.02 -1.35
N VAL A 72 2.47 9.89 -0.67
CA VAL A 72 1.90 11.00 0.10
C VAL A 72 1.81 12.27 -0.74
N ASP A 73 0.85 13.13 -0.43
CA ASP A 73 0.88 14.51 -0.94
C ASP A 73 2.24 15.14 -0.57
N PRO A 74 2.97 15.76 -1.52
CA PRO A 74 4.27 16.38 -1.23
C PRO A 74 4.25 17.35 -0.05
N VAL A 75 3.11 17.99 0.25
CA VAL A 75 2.95 18.88 1.41
C VAL A 75 3.13 18.14 2.75
N HIS A 76 2.95 16.83 2.76
CA HIS A 76 3.10 15.93 3.91
C HIS A 76 4.42 15.14 3.88
N SER A 77 5.34 15.46 2.97
CA SER A 77 6.67 14.86 2.94
C SER A 77 7.41 15.12 4.26
N GLY A 78 7.98 14.06 4.84
CA GLY A 78 8.67 14.14 6.14
C GLY A 78 7.73 14.24 7.36
N SER A 79 6.43 13.98 7.20
CA SER A 79 5.48 13.93 8.31
C SER A 79 5.92 12.92 9.39
N VAL A 80 5.84 13.33 10.66
CA VAL A 80 6.16 12.49 11.82
C VAL A 80 5.13 11.39 12.10
N ILE A 81 4.06 11.32 11.29
CA ILE A 81 3.02 10.29 11.35
C ILE A 81 2.85 9.54 10.03
N SER A 82 3.79 9.66 9.09
CA SER A 82 3.67 9.10 7.73
C SER A 82 3.43 7.59 7.69
N SER A 83 4.02 6.83 8.61
CA SER A 83 3.84 5.37 8.72
C SER A 83 2.43 4.96 9.12
N GLY A 84 1.60 5.89 9.62
CA GLY A 84 0.18 5.67 9.84
C GLY A 84 -0.67 5.59 8.56
N PHE A 85 -0.12 5.99 7.40
CA PHE A 85 -0.92 6.15 6.17
C PHE A 85 -0.43 5.30 5.00
N ALA A 86 0.86 4.96 4.96
CA ALA A 86 1.45 4.22 3.86
C ALA A 86 2.60 3.32 4.33
N SER A 87 2.86 2.28 3.55
CA SER A 87 3.98 1.36 3.76
C SER A 87 4.68 1.10 2.43
N ASP A 88 5.98 0.89 2.48
CA ASP A 88 6.76 0.51 1.30
C ASP A 88 6.66 -1.01 1.11
N LEU A 89 5.85 -1.43 0.12
CA LEU A 89 5.70 -2.83 -0.25
C LEU A 89 6.56 -3.20 -1.47
N SER A 90 7.56 -2.39 -1.83
CA SER A 90 8.42 -2.62 -3.00
C SER A 90 9.17 -3.96 -2.98
N GLY A 91 9.40 -4.52 -1.79
CA GLY A 91 10.00 -5.84 -1.60
C GLY A 91 9.03 -7.02 -1.73
N GLU A 92 7.73 -6.76 -1.75
CA GLU A 92 6.70 -7.77 -1.55
C GLU A 92 6.22 -8.41 -2.85
N GLU A 93 5.86 -9.69 -2.78
CA GLU A 93 5.38 -10.48 -3.92
C GLU A 93 4.17 -9.82 -4.59
N CYS A 94 3.25 -9.27 -3.80
CA CYS A 94 2.06 -8.60 -4.27
C CYS A 94 2.33 -7.34 -5.11
N LEU A 95 3.55 -6.78 -5.04
CA LEU A 95 3.95 -5.63 -5.84
C LEU A 95 4.93 -5.99 -6.96
N LYS A 96 5.78 -6.99 -6.75
CA LYS A 96 6.82 -7.40 -7.70
C LYS A 96 6.34 -8.39 -8.75
N ASN A 97 5.28 -9.13 -8.47
CA ASN A 97 4.86 -10.21 -9.35
C ASN A 97 4.36 -9.67 -10.71
N ALA A 98 4.90 -10.21 -11.80
CA ALA A 98 4.60 -9.77 -13.16
C ALA A 98 3.14 -9.95 -13.59
N ASN A 99 2.38 -10.82 -12.91
CA ASN A 99 0.96 -10.99 -13.15
C ASN A 99 0.13 -9.87 -12.54
N VAL A 100 0.66 -9.11 -11.57
CA VAL A 100 -0.02 -7.94 -11.00
C VAL A 100 0.13 -6.78 -11.97
N CYS A 101 -0.92 -6.49 -12.73
CA CYS A 101 -0.88 -5.48 -13.77
C CYS A 101 -1.44 -4.12 -13.31
N MET A 102 -2.17 -4.08 -12.20
CA MET A 102 -2.73 -2.84 -11.66
C MET A 102 -2.98 -2.91 -10.16
N TRP A 103 -2.70 -1.80 -9.48
CA TRP A 103 -3.09 -1.54 -8.10
C TRP A 103 -3.88 -0.24 -8.00
N ALA A 104 -5.10 -0.33 -7.48
CA ALA A 104 -5.93 0.83 -7.16
C ALA A 104 -6.07 1.00 -5.65
N PHE A 105 -5.87 2.22 -5.16
CA PHE A 105 -5.98 2.51 -3.73
C PHE A 105 -6.55 3.89 -3.41
N ARG A 106 -6.79 4.16 -2.13
CA ARG A 106 -7.32 5.43 -1.61
C ARG A 106 -6.45 5.98 -0.46
N HIS A 107 -7.07 6.51 0.59
CA HIS A 107 -6.45 6.99 1.83
C HIS A 107 -5.60 8.27 1.74
N THR A 108 -4.86 8.49 0.65
CA THR A 108 -3.91 9.61 0.54
C THR A 108 -4.56 10.95 0.17
N HIS A 109 -5.83 10.94 -0.22
CA HIS A 109 -6.59 12.09 -0.75
C HIS A 109 -5.93 12.78 -1.97
N PHE A 110 -4.95 12.11 -2.58
CA PHE A 110 -4.18 12.59 -3.70
C PHE A 110 -4.41 11.68 -4.91
N ASN A 111 -4.76 12.29 -6.03
CA ASN A 111 -5.06 11.57 -7.27
C ASN A 111 -3.82 11.49 -8.15
N PHE A 112 -3.52 10.29 -8.60
CA PHE A 112 -2.46 10.08 -9.56
C PHE A 112 -2.67 8.76 -10.31
N ASP A 113 -1.98 8.65 -11.42
CA ASP A 113 -2.01 7.50 -12.31
C ASP A 113 -0.64 7.40 -12.98
N PHE A 114 0.10 6.35 -12.68
CA PHE A 114 1.41 6.13 -13.31
C PHE A 114 1.69 4.65 -13.54
N MET A 115 2.60 4.38 -14.45
CA MET A 115 3.13 3.04 -14.71
C MET A 115 4.42 2.85 -13.91
N MET A 116 4.40 1.92 -12.96
CA MET A 116 5.58 1.44 -12.27
C MET A 116 6.24 0.37 -13.15
N HIS A 117 7.51 0.55 -13.47
CA HIS A 117 8.32 -0.44 -14.19
C HIS A 117 9.38 -1.01 -13.24
N GLU A 118 9.62 -2.33 -13.32
CA GLU A 118 10.72 -2.95 -12.59
C GLU A 118 12.06 -2.34 -13.06
N GLY A 119 12.93 -1.92 -12.12
CA GLY A 119 14.30 -1.49 -12.43
C GLY A 119 14.56 0.01 -12.61
N GLY A 120 13.71 0.90 -12.07
CA GLY A 120 14.03 2.29 -11.72
C GLY A 120 15.04 3.02 -12.63
N GLY A 121 14.57 3.60 -13.74
CA GLY A 121 15.28 4.67 -14.44
C GLY A 121 15.54 4.41 -15.92
N GLY A 122 14.90 5.21 -16.78
CA GLY A 122 15.44 5.69 -18.06
C GLY A 122 15.86 4.69 -19.15
N GLY A 123 15.69 3.39 -18.97
CA GLY A 123 16.07 2.37 -19.96
C GLY A 123 14.84 1.81 -20.68
N GLY A 124 14.76 1.98 -22.00
CA GLY A 124 13.75 1.36 -22.85
C GLY A 124 13.93 -0.15 -22.97
N GLY A 125 13.62 -0.87 -21.89
CA GLY A 125 13.50 -2.32 -21.87
C GLY A 125 12.04 -2.74 -21.70
N ASP A 126 11.68 -3.88 -22.29
CA ASP A 126 10.37 -4.55 -22.23
C ASP A 126 10.03 -5.11 -20.83
N GLY A 127 10.32 -4.34 -19.78
CA GLY A 127 10.02 -4.71 -18.39
C GLY A 127 8.52 -4.74 -18.14
N HIS A 128 8.07 -5.64 -17.27
CA HIS A 128 6.68 -5.67 -16.79
C HIS A 128 6.32 -4.30 -16.17
N GLY A 129 5.15 -3.80 -16.57
CA GLY A 129 4.60 -2.55 -16.07
C GLY A 129 3.36 -2.84 -15.24
N MET A 130 3.32 -2.29 -14.03
CA MET A 130 2.14 -2.29 -13.17
C MET A 130 1.58 -0.86 -13.09
N ARG A 131 0.29 -0.69 -13.38
CA ARG A 131 -0.37 0.60 -13.23
C ARG A 131 -0.73 0.85 -11.77
N ILE A 132 -0.30 1.96 -11.20
CA ILE A 132 -0.71 2.39 -9.85
C ILE A 132 -1.62 3.59 -9.99
N VAL A 133 -2.85 3.48 -9.45
CA VAL A 133 -3.88 4.51 -9.59
C VAL A 133 -4.58 4.84 -8.27
N SER A 134 -4.83 6.13 -8.08
CA SER A 134 -5.66 6.67 -7.01
C SER A 134 -6.64 7.70 -7.61
N ASN A 135 -7.94 7.50 -7.35
CA ASN A 135 -9.01 8.40 -7.81
C ASN A 135 -10.00 8.70 -6.68
N GLN A 136 -9.54 9.52 -5.76
CA GLN A 136 -10.17 9.95 -4.52
C GLN A 136 -10.91 11.28 -4.69
N ARG A 137 -12.00 11.44 -3.93
CA ARG A 137 -12.75 12.70 -3.88
C ARG A 137 -11.96 13.83 -3.21
N GLY A 138 -11.01 13.48 -2.33
CA GLY A 138 -10.24 14.43 -1.53
C GLY A 138 -11.05 15.01 -0.37
N TYR A 139 -10.46 16.00 0.32
CA TYR A 139 -11.12 16.73 1.39
C TYR A 139 -12.32 17.54 0.86
N TYR A 140 -13.38 17.59 1.66
CA TYR A 140 -14.50 18.53 1.48
C TYR A 140 -14.33 19.61 2.54
N PHE A 141 -14.17 20.85 2.11
CA PHE A 141 -14.18 22.04 2.98
C PHE A 141 -15.58 22.63 3.03
#